data_AF-A0A7J9XTJ7-F1
#
_entry.id   AF-A0A7J9XTJ7-F1
#
_cell.length_a   1.000
_cell.length_b   1.000
_cell.length_c   1.000
_cell.angle_alpha   90.00
_cell.angle_beta   90.00
_cell.angle_gamma   90.00
#
_symmetry.space_group_name_H-M   'P 1'
#
loop_
_entity.id
_entity.type
_entity.pdbx_description
1 polymer ?
#
loop_
_entity_poly.entity_id
_entity_poly.type
_entity_poly.pdbx_seq_one_letter_code
_entity_poly.pdbx_strand_id
1 'polypeptide(L)'
;MLLGVAVLTGPPRRASLALLALAVTAAPWLSVKYVPVAAVLAGLGALRWWRAGRRRDAVAFGAALAVTGVVYLAVHRAVWGGLTVYAAGDHFERAGQFSVVGVDPNYLGRSVRLVGLLVDREFGIAAWQPAWLLLCCAVAFLVGRRPPGWAVLVSPLLTGWLVATFVALTMHGFWWPGRQLVVVLPLALLAILSWLSRCAPVVRGTALLLGLTGVATYVALLVDGYAGRITWVSGFWEVRAATYQLLRPLLPDYREDFLLGHLAWLGVVAVLAVLGWRAGRVRGR
;
A
#
# COMPACT_ATOMS: atom_id res chain seq x y z
N MET A 1 -8.59 -0.32 5.83
CA MET A 1 -8.66 0.26 4.47
C MET A 1 -9.68 -0.44 3.58
N LEU A 2 -9.60 -1.76 3.40
CA LEU A 2 -10.58 -2.54 2.61
C LEU A 2 -12.04 -2.26 3.03
N LEU A 3 -12.33 -2.28 4.34
CA LEU A 3 -13.66 -1.95 4.87
C LEU A 3 -14.15 -0.55 4.41
N GLY A 4 -13.29 0.46 4.50
CA GLY A 4 -13.63 1.82 4.07
C GLY A 4 -13.94 1.89 2.57
N VAL A 5 -13.16 1.21 1.74
CA VAL A 5 -13.43 1.11 0.30
C VAL A 5 -14.75 0.38 0.03
N ALA A 6 -14.99 -0.78 0.66
CA ALA A 6 -16.22 -1.55 0.49
C ALA A 6 -17.47 -0.74 0.89
N VAL A 7 -17.39 0.01 1.98
CA VAL A 7 -18.45 0.91 2.44
C VAL A 7 -18.71 2.03 1.42
N LEU A 8 -17.65 2.61 0.88
CA LEU A 8 -17.72 3.71 -0.08
C LEU A 8 -18.04 3.28 -1.51
N THR A 9 -18.04 1.99 -1.82
CA THR A 9 -18.55 1.45 -3.09
C THR A 9 -19.95 0.84 -2.96
N GLY A 10 -20.38 0.50 -1.74
CA GLY A 10 -21.71 -0.03 -1.44
C GLY A 10 -22.84 1.02 -1.35
N PRO A 11 -24.08 0.60 -1.03
CA PRO A 11 -25.23 1.49 -0.89
C PRO A 11 -25.09 2.45 0.31
N PRO A 12 -25.54 3.71 0.20
CA PRO A 12 -25.35 4.71 1.24
C PRO A 12 -26.36 4.53 2.40
N ARG A 13 -25.99 3.80 3.45
CA ARG A 13 -26.80 3.60 4.66
C ARG A 13 -26.20 4.36 5.85
N ARG A 14 -26.98 4.58 6.92
CA ARG A 14 -26.44 5.16 8.17
C ARG A 14 -25.41 4.23 8.82
N ALA A 15 -25.63 2.91 8.76
CA ALA A 15 -24.63 1.93 9.18
C ALA A 15 -23.31 2.07 8.41
N SER A 16 -23.36 2.42 7.12
CA SER A 16 -22.18 2.69 6.29
C SER A 16 -21.35 3.85 6.85
N LEU A 17 -21.99 4.92 7.35
CA LEU A 17 -21.29 6.05 7.96
C LEU A 17 -20.57 5.64 9.25
N ALA A 18 -21.24 4.89 10.11
CA ALA A 18 -20.65 4.42 11.36
C ALA A 18 -19.45 3.50 11.08
N LEU A 19 -19.59 2.55 10.15
CA LEU A 19 -18.49 1.66 9.74
C LEU A 19 -17.31 2.43 9.13
N LEU A 20 -17.57 3.45 8.32
CA LEU A 20 -16.50 4.30 7.79
C LEU A 20 -15.81 5.08 8.92
N ALA A 21 -16.57 5.64 9.87
CA ALA A 21 -16.03 6.41 10.98
C ALA A 21 -15.13 5.53 11.87
N LEU A 22 -15.56 4.29 12.14
CA LEU A 22 -14.77 3.29 12.85
C LEU A 22 -13.49 2.94 12.07
N ALA A 23 -13.59 2.69 10.76
CA ALA A 23 -12.43 2.33 9.94
C ALA A 23 -11.40 3.47 9.85
N VAL A 24 -11.86 4.72 9.74
CA VAL A 24 -11.01 5.93 9.71
C VAL A 24 -10.39 6.16 11.08
N THR A 25 -11.18 6.04 12.15
CA THR A 25 -10.71 6.26 13.53
C THR A 25 -9.69 5.19 13.95
N ALA A 26 -9.89 3.92 13.58
CA ALA A 26 -8.98 2.85 13.96
C ALA A 26 -7.59 2.96 13.30
N ALA A 27 -7.47 3.61 12.14
CA ALA A 27 -6.21 3.60 11.40
C ALA A 27 -5.06 4.35 12.11
N PRO A 28 -5.25 5.57 12.66
CA PRO A 28 -4.24 6.24 13.48
C PRO A 28 -3.81 5.46 14.73
N TRP A 29 -4.74 4.70 15.35
CA TRP A 29 -4.42 3.84 16.50
C TRP A 29 -3.53 2.66 16.12
N LEU A 30 -3.69 2.11 14.92
CA LEU A 30 -2.81 1.04 14.42
C LEU A 30 -1.42 1.56 14.05
N SER A 31 -1.35 2.73 13.43
CA SER A 31 -0.10 3.45 13.17
C SER A 31 -0.38 4.85 12.62
N VAL A 32 0.36 5.85 13.09
CA VAL A 32 0.28 7.24 12.61
C VAL A 32 0.49 7.36 11.11
N LYS A 33 1.31 6.48 10.50
CA LYS A 33 1.54 6.47 9.05
C LYS A 33 0.28 6.17 8.23
N TYR A 34 -0.77 5.63 8.84
CA TYR A 34 -2.05 5.35 8.16
C TYR A 34 -3.00 6.55 8.15
N VAL A 35 -2.68 7.65 8.84
CA VAL A 35 -3.47 8.89 8.87
C VAL A 35 -3.76 9.42 7.46
N PRO A 36 -2.81 9.53 6.52
CA PRO A 36 -3.10 10.06 5.18
C PRO A 36 -4.11 9.21 4.40
N VAL A 37 -4.03 7.88 4.52
CA VAL A 37 -4.98 6.97 3.85
C VAL A 37 -6.37 7.10 4.47
N ALA A 38 -6.45 7.22 5.79
CA ALA A 38 -7.70 7.44 6.52
C ALA A 38 -8.34 8.79 6.14
N ALA A 39 -7.53 9.85 6.01
CA ALA A 39 -7.99 11.18 5.57
C ALA A 39 -8.59 11.15 4.16
N VAL A 40 -7.97 10.43 3.21
CA VAL A 40 -8.53 10.25 1.87
C VAL A 40 -9.88 9.53 1.90
N LEU A 41 -10.01 8.45 2.68
CA LEU A 41 -11.28 7.74 2.83
C LEU A 41 -12.35 8.64 3.48
N ALA A 42 -11.99 9.39 4.52
CA ALA A 42 -12.89 10.33 5.18
C ALA A 42 -13.37 11.43 4.23
N GLY A 43 -12.45 12.04 3.46
CA GLY A 43 -12.76 13.08 2.48
C GLY A 43 -13.66 12.57 1.35
N LEU A 44 -13.37 11.39 0.81
CA LEU A 44 -14.21 10.76 -0.21
C LEU A 44 -15.61 10.42 0.32
N GLY A 45 -15.71 9.96 1.57
CA GLY A 45 -16.98 9.77 2.25
C GLY A 45 -17.76 11.06 2.38
N ALA A 46 -17.18 12.07 3.03
CA ALA A 46 -17.82 13.37 3.22
C ALA A 46 -18.31 13.96 1.89
N LEU A 47 -17.48 13.91 0.85
CA LEU A 47 -17.82 14.38 -0.49
C LEU A 47 -19.00 13.59 -1.09
N ARG A 48 -19.01 12.26 -0.94
CA ARG A 48 -20.09 11.40 -1.44
C ARG A 48 -21.43 11.76 -0.80
N TRP A 49 -21.48 11.87 0.54
CA TRP A 49 -22.74 12.22 1.23
C TRP A 49 -23.17 13.66 0.97
N TRP A 50 -22.23 14.59 0.87
CA TRP A 50 -22.51 15.97 0.49
C TRP A 50 -23.18 16.07 -0.88
N ARG A 51 -22.59 15.41 -1.90
CA ARG A 51 -23.13 15.38 -3.27
C ARG A 51 -24.48 14.67 -3.37
N ALA A 52 -24.76 13.73 -2.47
CA ALA A 52 -26.05 13.05 -2.38
C ALA A 52 -27.14 13.86 -1.63
N GLY A 53 -26.89 15.13 -1.30
CA GLY A 53 -27.84 16.00 -0.58
C GLY A 53 -27.95 15.70 0.93
N ARG A 54 -27.20 14.75 1.45
CA ARG A 54 -27.25 14.29 2.85
C ARG A 54 -26.31 15.09 3.74
N ARG A 55 -26.43 16.42 3.73
CA ARG A 55 -25.52 17.34 4.43
C ARG A 55 -25.45 17.10 5.94
N ARG A 56 -26.60 16.85 6.60
CA ARG A 56 -26.65 16.56 8.04
C ARG A 56 -25.80 15.34 8.41
N ASP A 57 -25.86 14.29 7.59
CA ASP A 57 -25.08 13.07 7.81
C ASP A 57 -23.58 13.31 7.60
N ALA A 58 -23.20 14.13 6.60
CA ALA A 58 -21.80 14.50 6.39
C ALA A 58 -21.24 15.35 7.55
N VAL A 59 -22.04 16.27 8.10
CA VAL A 59 -21.67 17.06 9.28
C VAL A 59 -21.57 16.16 10.51
N ALA A 60 -22.53 15.27 10.75
CA ALA A 60 -22.48 14.32 11.87
C ALA A 60 -21.25 13.41 11.78
N PHE A 61 -20.89 12.94 10.58
CA PHE A 61 -19.66 12.19 10.35
C PHE A 61 -18.41 13.00 10.67
N GLY A 62 -18.32 14.24 10.19
CA GLY A 62 -17.21 15.14 10.50
C GLY A 62 -17.07 15.42 12.00
N ALA A 63 -18.19 15.68 12.68
CA ALA A 63 -18.23 15.89 14.13
C ALA A 63 -17.77 14.63 14.89
N ALA A 64 -18.22 13.43 14.49
CA ALA A 64 -17.78 12.19 15.09
C ALA A 64 -16.26 11.99 14.95
N LEU A 65 -15.69 12.26 13.76
CA LEU A 65 -14.24 12.18 13.55
C LEU A 65 -13.46 13.23 14.37
N ALA A 66 -14.02 14.43 14.54
CA ALA A 66 -13.40 15.46 15.38
C ALA A 66 -13.36 15.01 16.85
N VAL A 67 -14.46 14.48 17.36
CA VAL A 67 -14.53 13.94 18.74
C VAL A 67 -13.54 12.80 18.92
N THR A 68 -13.49 11.83 18.00
CA THR A 68 -12.53 10.72 18.12
C THR A 68 -11.08 11.18 17.97
N GLY A 69 -10.82 12.22 17.18
CA GLY A 69 -9.53 12.89 17.09
C GLY A 69 -9.09 13.53 18.41
N VAL A 70 -10.00 14.24 19.08
CA VAL A 70 -9.74 14.81 20.42
C VAL A 70 -9.44 13.71 21.43
N VAL A 71 -10.23 12.62 21.43
CA VAL A 71 -9.99 11.46 22.30
C VAL A 71 -8.61 10.84 22.02
N TYR A 72 -8.26 10.65 20.74
CA TYR A 72 -6.95 10.15 20.34
C TYR A 72 -5.83 11.01 20.91
N LEU A 73 -5.90 12.34 20.74
CA LEU A 73 -4.88 13.27 21.22
C LEU A 73 -4.81 13.31 22.74
N ALA A 74 -5.94 13.31 23.44
CA ALA A 74 -6.00 13.30 24.90
C ALA A 74 -5.36 12.05 25.48
N VAL A 75 -5.74 10.87 24.96
CA VAL A 75 -5.12 9.59 25.36
C VAL A 75 -3.64 9.60 25.03
N HIS A 76 -3.25 10.08 23.84
CA HIS A 76 -1.84 10.05 23.46
C HIS A 76 -0.98 10.94 24.34
N ARG A 77 -1.51 12.10 24.72
CA ARG A 77 -0.82 13.03 25.60
C ARG A 77 -0.71 12.49 27.03
N ALA A 78 -1.73 11.77 27.49
CA ALA A 78 -1.79 11.18 28.83
C ALA A 78 -0.88 9.94 28.96
N VAL A 79 -0.83 9.09 27.93
CA VAL A 79 -0.11 7.80 27.98
C VAL A 79 1.33 7.93 27.47
N TRP A 80 1.56 8.60 26.34
CA TRP A 80 2.88 8.70 25.71
C TRP A 80 3.52 10.08 25.83
N GLY A 81 2.88 11.03 26.51
CA GLY A 81 3.43 12.37 26.71
C GLY A 81 3.41 13.29 25.48
N GLY A 82 2.88 12.84 24.34
CA GLY A 82 2.88 13.62 23.09
C GLY A 82 1.67 13.34 22.19
N LEU A 83 1.80 13.67 20.90
CA LEU A 83 0.70 13.55 19.91
C LEU A 83 0.70 12.18 19.22
N THR A 84 1.78 11.43 19.37
CA THR A 84 2.01 10.13 18.75
C THR A 84 2.75 9.25 19.75
N VAL A 85 2.69 7.94 19.53
CA VAL A 85 3.46 6.95 20.33
C VAL A 85 4.97 7.20 20.27
N TYR A 86 5.47 7.90 19.24
CA TYR A 86 6.89 8.22 19.08
C TYR A 86 7.40 9.22 20.11
N ALA A 87 6.51 9.94 20.82
CA ALA A 87 6.92 10.84 21.90
C ALA A 87 7.56 10.11 23.09
N ALA A 88 7.23 8.83 23.28
CA ALA A 88 7.82 8.01 24.33
C ALA A 88 9.13 7.31 23.89
N GLY A 89 9.57 7.50 22.65
CA GLY A 89 10.76 6.84 22.12
C GLY A 89 12.02 7.66 22.34
N ASP A 90 13.03 7.05 22.95
CA ASP A 90 14.32 7.65 23.32
C ASP A 90 15.01 8.26 22.09
N HIS A 91 14.90 7.59 20.94
CA HIS A 91 15.43 8.05 19.65
C HIS A 91 14.81 9.36 19.16
N PHE A 92 13.65 9.76 19.68
CA PHE A 92 12.90 10.95 19.28
C PHE A 92 12.87 12.05 20.34
N GLU A 93 13.54 11.85 21.49
CA GLU A 93 13.51 12.79 22.61
C GLU A 93 14.07 14.17 22.21
N ARG A 94 15.23 14.20 21.54
CA ARG A 94 15.90 15.44 21.13
C ARG A 94 15.29 16.08 19.88
N ALA A 95 14.96 15.25 18.88
CA ALA A 95 14.50 15.72 17.57
C ALA A 95 12.97 15.88 17.47
N GLY A 96 12.25 15.45 18.50
CA GLY A 96 10.79 15.44 18.55
C GLY A 96 10.18 14.24 17.81
N GLN A 97 8.98 13.86 18.24
CA GLN A 97 8.22 12.72 17.73
C GLN A 97 7.97 12.68 16.21
N PHE A 98 7.99 13.83 15.54
CA PHE A 98 7.76 13.92 14.09
C PHE A 98 9.02 13.63 13.27
N SER A 99 10.19 13.60 13.91
CA SER A 99 11.45 13.19 13.26
C SER A 99 11.50 11.69 12.92
N VAL A 100 10.45 10.93 13.22
CA VAL A 100 10.24 9.56 12.71
C VAL A 100 10.25 9.47 11.19
N VAL A 101 9.96 10.57 10.49
CA VAL A 101 10.07 10.66 9.02
C VAL A 101 11.51 10.95 8.58
N GLY A 102 12.42 11.24 9.50
CA GLY A 102 13.76 11.79 9.28
C GLY A 102 13.82 13.26 9.67
N VAL A 103 14.96 13.73 10.19
CA VAL A 103 15.18 15.13 10.57
C VAL A 103 15.39 16.02 9.34
N ASP A 104 16.09 15.51 8.32
CA ASP A 104 16.27 16.15 7.02
C ASP A 104 16.08 15.10 5.89
N PRO A 105 14.82 14.76 5.56
CA PRO A 105 14.54 13.69 4.61
C PRO A 105 14.84 14.14 3.17
N ASN A 106 15.80 13.46 2.52
CA ASN A 106 16.01 13.59 1.07
C ASN A 106 14.85 12.95 0.27
N TYR A 107 13.80 13.73 0.01
CA TYR A 107 12.60 13.26 -0.71
C TYR A 107 12.89 12.87 -2.16
N LEU A 108 13.80 13.57 -2.85
CA LEU A 108 14.21 13.20 -4.20
C LEU A 108 14.90 11.83 -4.20
N GLY A 109 15.81 11.60 -3.24
CA GLY A 109 16.40 10.28 -3.02
C GLY A 109 15.37 9.21 -2.70
N ARG A 110 14.31 9.53 -1.94
CA ARG A 110 13.21 8.58 -1.66
C ARG A 110 12.33 8.29 -2.87
N SER A 111 12.32 9.13 -3.90
CA SER A 111 11.50 8.92 -5.08
C SER A 111 11.82 7.62 -5.82
N VAL A 112 13.05 7.10 -5.71
CA VAL A 112 13.45 5.80 -6.25
C VAL A 112 12.59 4.65 -5.72
N ARG A 113 12.07 4.79 -4.49
CA ARG A 113 11.20 3.81 -3.83
C ARG A 113 9.82 3.69 -4.51
N LEU A 114 9.41 4.66 -5.34
CA LEU A 114 8.17 4.54 -6.13
C LEU A 114 8.15 3.25 -6.95
N VAL A 115 9.30 2.91 -7.54
CA VAL A 115 9.52 1.65 -8.26
C VAL A 115 10.19 0.63 -7.36
N GLY A 116 11.15 1.04 -6.50
CA GLY A 116 11.89 0.15 -5.61
C GLY A 116 11.02 -0.68 -4.65
N LEU A 117 9.91 -0.14 -4.15
CA LEU A 117 8.98 -0.91 -3.31
C LEU A 117 8.38 -2.13 -4.04
N LEU A 118 8.33 -2.08 -5.37
CA LEU A 118 7.88 -3.17 -6.22
C LEU A 118 9.04 -4.10 -6.60
N VAL A 119 10.18 -3.55 -7.03
CA VAL A 119 11.22 -4.29 -7.77
C VAL A 119 12.59 -4.34 -7.08
N ASP A 120 12.75 -3.83 -5.87
CA ASP A 120 14.01 -4.01 -5.14
C ASP A 120 14.34 -5.50 -4.98
N ARG A 121 15.62 -5.86 -5.14
CA ARG A 121 16.14 -7.23 -5.12
C ARG A 121 15.71 -8.04 -3.91
N GLU A 122 15.70 -7.44 -2.72
CA GLU A 122 15.43 -8.14 -1.46
C GLU A 122 14.09 -7.70 -0.85
N PHE A 123 13.77 -6.42 -0.92
CA PHE A 123 12.62 -5.79 -0.25
C PHE A 123 11.45 -5.50 -1.18
N GLY A 124 11.64 -5.63 -2.50
CA GLY A 124 10.61 -5.44 -3.50
C GLY A 124 9.59 -6.56 -3.44
N ILE A 125 8.30 -6.22 -3.39
CA ILE A 125 7.24 -7.23 -3.25
C ILE A 125 7.17 -8.19 -4.44
N ALA A 126 7.65 -7.80 -5.63
CA ALA A 126 7.68 -8.65 -6.82
C ALA A 126 8.73 -9.76 -6.76
N ALA A 127 9.81 -9.57 -6.00
CA ALA A 127 10.81 -10.64 -5.77
C ALA A 127 10.16 -11.86 -5.11
N TRP A 128 9.25 -11.59 -4.16
CA TRP A 128 8.57 -12.59 -3.34
C TRP A 128 7.29 -13.12 -3.98
N GLN A 129 6.55 -12.24 -4.67
CA GLN A 129 5.27 -12.55 -5.29
C GLN A 129 5.17 -11.79 -6.62
N PRO A 130 5.60 -12.39 -7.74
CA PRO A 130 5.70 -11.72 -9.04
C PRO A 130 4.38 -11.18 -9.58
N ALA A 131 3.25 -11.74 -9.12
CA ALA A 131 1.92 -11.25 -9.48
C ALA A 131 1.70 -9.77 -9.10
N TRP A 132 2.47 -9.20 -8.16
CA TRP A 132 2.37 -7.78 -7.83
C TRP A 132 2.77 -6.84 -8.97
N LEU A 133 3.55 -7.30 -9.97
CA LEU A 133 3.84 -6.51 -11.17
C LEU A 133 2.57 -6.13 -11.96
N LEU A 134 1.52 -6.94 -11.85
CA LEU A 134 0.23 -6.69 -12.48
C LEU A 134 -0.46 -5.44 -11.94
N LEU A 135 -0.03 -4.93 -10.79
CA LEU A 135 -0.56 -3.70 -10.19
C LEU A 135 -0.40 -2.50 -11.13
N CYS A 136 0.71 -2.41 -11.86
CA CYS A 136 0.98 -1.34 -12.81
C CYS A 136 -0.07 -1.31 -13.93
N CYS A 137 -0.36 -2.47 -14.52
CA CYS A 137 -1.43 -2.62 -15.51
C CYS A 137 -2.79 -2.26 -14.91
N ALA A 138 -3.09 -2.77 -13.72
CA ALA A 138 -4.39 -2.63 -13.07
C ALA A 138 -4.73 -1.18 -12.70
N VAL A 139 -3.80 -0.45 -12.09
CA VAL A 139 -3.99 0.96 -11.75
C VAL A 139 -4.17 1.79 -13.02
N ALA A 140 -3.31 1.57 -14.02
CA ALA A 140 -3.38 2.30 -15.28
C ALA A 140 -4.68 2.01 -16.05
N PHE A 141 -5.15 0.76 -16.03
CA PHE A 141 -6.46 0.37 -16.54
C PHE A 141 -7.60 1.12 -15.85
N LEU A 142 -7.62 1.16 -14.51
CA LEU A 142 -8.65 1.88 -13.75
C LEU A 142 -8.62 3.39 -14.01
N VAL A 143 -7.44 3.99 -14.14
CA VAL A 143 -7.28 5.42 -14.48
C VAL A 143 -7.70 5.72 -15.91
N GLY A 144 -7.46 4.80 -16.85
CA GLY A 144 -7.86 4.93 -18.25
C GLY A 144 -9.37 4.75 -18.46
N ARG A 145 -9.97 3.77 -17.78
CA ARG A 145 -11.40 3.41 -17.92
C ARG A 145 -12.34 4.20 -17.02
N ARG A 146 -11.86 4.60 -15.83
CA ARG A 146 -12.61 5.34 -14.81
C ARG A 146 -14.01 4.79 -14.48
N PRO A 147 -14.17 3.47 -14.21
CA PRO A 147 -15.47 2.92 -13.85
C PRO A 147 -16.02 3.56 -12.56
N PRO A 148 -17.34 3.50 -12.29
CA PRO A 148 -17.91 4.02 -11.05
C PRO A 148 -17.15 3.50 -9.81
N GLY A 149 -16.76 4.41 -8.92
CA GLY A 149 -15.99 4.06 -7.71
C GLY A 149 -14.48 3.86 -7.91
N TRP A 150 -13.92 4.03 -9.12
CA TRP A 150 -12.49 3.85 -9.36
C TRP A 150 -11.61 4.69 -8.41
N ALA A 151 -11.97 5.96 -8.17
CA ALA A 151 -11.22 6.85 -7.29
C ALA A 151 -11.25 6.38 -5.83
N VAL A 152 -12.34 5.75 -5.40
CA VAL A 152 -12.47 5.18 -4.05
C VAL A 152 -11.49 4.04 -3.83
N LEU A 153 -11.13 3.31 -4.87
CA LEU A 153 -10.12 2.25 -4.81
C LEU A 153 -8.69 2.79 -5.01
N VAL A 154 -8.50 3.59 -6.07
CA VAL A 154 -7.17 4.04 -6.52
C VAL A 154 -6.57 5.09 -5.58
N SER A 155 -7.36 6.06 -5.11
CA SER A 155 -6.83 7.13 -4.26
C SER A 155 -6.20 6.63 -2.96
N PRO A 156 -6.88 5.83 -2.10
CA PRO A 156 -6.24 5.31 -0.88
C PRO A 156 -5.06 4.35 -1.16
N LEU A 157 -5.11 3.59 -2.25
CA LEU A 157 -4.00 2.75 -2.70
C LEU A 157 -2.75 3.60 -3.01
N LEU A 158 -2.91 4.63 -3.85
CA LEU A 158 -1.82 5.54 -4.21
C LEU A 158 -1.31 6.30 -2.98
N THR A 159 -2.20 6.74 -2.10
CA THR A 159 -1.79 7.42 -0.85
C THR A 159 -0.96 6.50 0.03
N GLY A 160 -1.34 5.23 0.21
CA GLY A 160 -0.52 4.29 0.98
C GLY A 160 0.83 4.01 0.33
N TRP A 161 0.89 3.96 -1.01
CA TRP A 161 2.14 3.83 -1.75
C TRP A 161 3.04 5.06 -1.52
N LEU A 162 2.49 6.28 -1.61
CA LEU A 162 3.23 7.53 -1.37
C LEU A 162 3.72 7.64 0.08
N VAL A 163 2.93 7.19 1.05
CA VAL A 163 3.36 7.09 2.45
C VAL A 163 4.55 6.13 2.58
N ALA A 164 4.47 4.95 1.96
CA ALA A 164 5.57 4.00 1.97
C ALA A 164 6.85 4.54 1.29
N THR A 165 6.71 5.36 0.26
CA THR A 165 7.82 6.02 -0.42
C THR A 165 8.45 7.12 0.44
N PHE A 166 7.64 8.10 0.85
CA PHE A 166 8.13 9.39 1.35
C PHE A 166 8.09 9.53 2.87
N VAL A 167 7.16 8.87 3.55
CA VAL A 167 6.97 9.00 5.00
C VAL A 167 7.72 7.91 5.75
N ALA A 168 7.78 6.70 5.20
CA ALA A 168 8.53 5.62 5.83
C ALA A 168 10.03 5.97 5.92
N LEU A 169 10.59 5.86 7.12
CA LEU A 169 12.00 6.15 7.38
C LEU A 169 12.91 5.32 6.46
N THR A 170 12.67 4.02 6.41
CA THR A 170 13.47 3.10 5.60
C THR A 170 12.63 2.06 4.84
N MET A 171 13.11 1.73 3.64
CA MET A 171 12.69 0.57 2.85
C MET A 171 13.42 -0.68 3.37
N HIS A 172 14.76 -0.63 3.41
CA HIS A 172 15.64 -1.67 3.93
C HIS A 172 15.77 -1.59 5.45
N GLY A 173 15.43 -2.67 6.16
CA GLY A 173 15.59 -2.72 7.61
C GLY A 173 15.30 -4.10 8.16
N PHE A 174 15.43 -4.26 9.48
CA PHE A 174 15.27 -5.52 10.20
C PHE A 174 13.81 -5.98 10.31
N TRP A 175 13.12 -6.21 9.18
CA TRP A 175 11.71 -6.60 9.15
C TRP A 175 11.33 -7.14 7.76
N TRP A 176 10.18 -7.82 7.68
CA TRP A 176 9.65 -8.38 6.43
C TRP A 176 9.55 -7.35 5.28
N PRO A 177 9.92 -7.72 4.04
CA PRO A 177 9.66 -6.98 2.80
C PRO A 177 8.21 -6.54 2.63
N GLY A 178 7.99 -5.38 2.02
CA GLY A 178 6.63 -4.88 1.76
C GLY A 178 5.81 -4.49 2.99
N ARG A 179 6.35 -4.51 4.23
CA ARG A 179 5.63 -4.14 5.46
C ARG A 179 4.94 -2.78 5.42
N GLN A 180 5.51 -1.83 4.67
CA GLN A 180 4.94 -0.49 4.52
C GLN A 180 3.70 -0.47 3.62
N LEU A 181 3.52 -1.50 2.78
CA LEU A 181 2.42 -1.63 1.82
C LEU A 181 1.28 -2.52 2.31
N VAL A 182 1.47 -3.33 3.36
CA VAL A 182 0.49 -4.33 3.83
C VAL A 182 -0.93 -3.76 3.97
N VAL A 183 -1.06 -2.51 4.40
CA VAL A 183 -2.36 -1.86 4.60
C VAL A 183 -3.10 -1.53 3.30
N VAL A 184 -2.39 -1.44 2.16
CA VAL A 184 -2.96 -1.16 0.84
C VAL A 184 -2.87 -2.33 -0.14
N LEU A 185 -2.12 -3.39 0.17
CA LEU A 185 -2.07 -4.60 -0.66
C LEU A 185 -3.46 -5.24 -0.93
N PRO A 186 -4.42 -5.26 0.02
CA PRO A 186 -5.77 -5.72 -0.29
C PRO A 186 -6.47 -4.88 -1.37
N LEU A 187 -6.20 -3.57 -1.42
CA LEU A 187 -6.72 -2.68 -2.45
C LEU A 187 -6.02 -2.92 -3.80
N ALA A 188 -4.71 -3.15 -3.76
CA ALA A 188 -3.93 -3.56 -4.93
C ALA A 188 -4.49 -4.85 -5.55
N LEU A 189 -4.80 -5.84 -4.72
CA LEU A 189 -5.42 -7.10 -5.16
C LEU A 189 -6.77 -6.85 -5.83
N LEU A 190 -7.65 -6.04 -5.22
CA LEU A 190 -8.94 -5.69 -5.84
C LEU A 190 -8.76 -4.99 -7.19
N ALA A 191 -7.78 -4.10 -7.31
CA ALA A 191 -7.48 -3.45 -8.58
C ALA A 191 -7.05 -4.48 -9.64
N ILE A 192 -6.14 -5.39 -9.28
CA ILE A 192 -5.67 -6.47 -10.17
C ILE A 192 -6.84 -7.35 -10.60
N LEU A 193 -7.67 -7.83 -9.66
CA LEU A 193 -8.83 -8.67 -9.98
C LEU A 193 -9.86 -7.93 -10.86
N SER A 194 -10.07 -6.64 -10.62
CA SER A 194 -10.96 -5.82 -11.45
C SER A 194 -10.45 -5.67 -12.89
N TRP A 195 -9.14 -5.65 -13.11
CA TRP A 195 -8.55 -5.62 -14.43
C TRP A 195 -8.61 -7.02 -15.08
N LEU A 196 -8.20 -8.06 -14.36
CA LEU A 196 -8.17 -9.45 -14.84
C LEU A 196 -9.55 -9.97 -15.25
N SER A 197 -10.64 -9.48 -14.63
CA SER A 197 -12.02 -9.85 -15.02
C SER A 197 -12.37 -9.44 -16.46
N ARG A 198 -11.57 -8.56 -17.08
CA ARG A 198 -11.72 -8.10 -18.46
C ARG A 198 -10.64 -8.65 -19.41
N CYS A 199 -9.72 -9.46 -18.91
CA CYS A 199 -8.65 -10.02 -19.70
C CYS A 199 -9.00 -11.39 -20.28
N ALA A 200 -8.33 -11.74 -21.38
CA ALA A 200 -8.43 -13.06 -21.99
C ALA A 200 -8.04 -14.18 -21.00
N PRO A 201 -8.57 -15.42 -21.17
CA PRO A 201 -8.21 -16.57 -20.33
C PRO A 201 -6.71 -16.79 -20.15
N VAL A 202 -5.91 -16.58 -21.22
CA VAL A 202 -4.45 -16.73 -21.17
C VAL A 202 -3.83 -15.80 -20.14
N VAL A 203 -4.19 -14.50 -20.14
CA VAL A 203 -3.66 -13.51 -19.18
C VAL A 203 -4.07 -13.86 -17.74
N ARG A 204 -5.30 -14.35 -17.55
CA ARG A 204 -5.77 -14.82 -16.24
C ARG A 204 -5.00 -16.06 -15.77
N GLY A 205 -4.72 -16.99 -16.68
CA GLY A 205 -3.88 -18.17 -16.43
C GLY A 205 -2.46 -17.78 -16.04
N THR A 206 -1.84 -16.85 -16.76
CA THR A 206 -0.51 -16.31 -16.40
C THR A 206 -0.54 -15.65 -15.02
N ALA A 207 -1.56 -14.84 -14.72
CA ALA A 207 -1.69 -14.20 -13.41
C ALA A 207 -1.86 -15.23 -12.27
N LEU A 208 -2.61 -16.30 -12.49
CA LEU A 208 -2.75 -17.40 -11.55
C LEU A 208 -1.41 -18.10 -11.33
N LEU A 209 -0.68 -18.42 -12.39
CA LEU A 209 0.65 -19.02 -12.29
C LEU A 209 1.61 -18.14 -11.50
N LEU A 210 1.68 -16.83 -11.80
CA LEU A 210 2.47 -15.88 -11.03
C LEU A 210 2.05 -15.82 -9.56
N GLY A 211 0.75 -15.89 -9.27
CA GLY A 211 0.24 -15.92 -7.90
C GLY A 211 0.67 -17.19 -7.15
N LEU A 212 0.58 -18.35 -7.81
CA LEU A 212 0.99 -19.64 -7.26
C LEU A 212 2.50 -19.72 -7.03
N THR A 213 3.33 -19.11 -7.89
CA THR A 213 4.78 -19.06 -7.66
C THR A 213 5.11 -18.31 -6.37
N GLY A 214 4.44 -17.20 -6.07
CA GLY A 214 4.63 -16.53 -4.79
C GLY A 214 4.17 -17.37 -3.60
N VAL A 215 3.05 -18.10 -3.70
CA VAL A 215 2.63 -19.04 -2.65
C VAL A 215 3.72 -20.09 -2.39
N ALA A 216 4.28 -20.68 -3.46
CA ALA A 216 5.39 -21.61 -3.34
C ALA A 216 6.64 -20.98 -2.70
N THR A 217 6.97 -19.72 -3.05
CA THR A 217 8.05 -18.97 -2.39
C THR A 217 7.83 -18.83 -0.88
N TYR A 218 6.61 -18.48 -0.46
CA TYR A 218 6.28 -18.37 0.96
C TYR A 218 6.28 -19.72 1.68
N VAL A 219 5.83 -20.80 1.03
CA VAL A 219 5.95 -22.15 1.60
C VAL A 219 7.41 -22.53 1.82
N ALA A 220 8.29 -22.28 0.85
CA ALA A 220 9.72 -22.53 0.98
C ALA A 220 10.35 -21.68 2.10
N LEU A 221 9.98 -20.40 2.21
CA LEU A 221 10.36 -19.54 3.34
C LEU A 221 9.94 -20.15 4.67
N LEU A 222 8.69 -20.62 4.79
CA LEU A 222 8.20 -21.23 6.02
C LEU A 222 9.03 -22.47 6.37
N VAL A 223 9.27 -23.34 5.39
CA VAL A 223 10.05 -24.57 5.56
C VAL A 223 11.49 -24.28 5.97
N ASP A 224 12.15 -23.29 5.34
CA ASP A 224 13.51 -22.87 5.70
C ASP A 224 13.58 -22.28 7.10
N GLY A 225 12.58 -21.45 7.46
CA GLY A 225 12.50 -20.82 8.77
C GLY A 225 12.22 -21.82 9.90
N TYR A 226 11.31 -22.78 9.70
CA TYR A 226 11.03 -23.83 10.69
C TYR A 226 12.20 -24.81 10.85
N ALA A 227 12.99 -25.03 9.79
CA ALA A 227 14.19 -25.84 9.86
C ALA A 227 15.41 -25.10 10.43
N GLY A 228 15.26 -23.84 10.88
CA GLY A 228 16.34 -23.05 11.45
C GLY A 228 17.43 -22.65 10.45
N ARG A 229 17.17 -22.74 9.14
CA ARG A 229 18.14 -22.39 8.09
C ARG A 229 18.26 -20.89 7.85
N ILE A 230 17.20 -20.14 8.17
CA ILE A 230 17.15 -18.69 7.99
C ILE A 230 16.60 -18.03 9.26
N THR A 231 16.99 -16.77 9.45
CA THR A 231 16.36 -15.90 10.45
C THR A 231 15.25 -15.10 9.78
N TRP A 232 14.01 -15.25 10.24
CA TRP A 232 12.83 -14.63 9.62
C TRP A 232 12.90 -13.09 9.48
N VAL A 233 13.58 -12.43 10.41
CA VAL A 233 13.63 -10.97 10.48
C VAL A 233 14.79 -10.37 9.67
N SER A 234 15.91 -11.10 9.57
CA SER A 234 17.19 -10.55 9.10
C SER A 234 17.99 -11.48 8.19
N GLY A 235 17.46 -12.63 7.81
CA GLY A 235 18.11 -13.60 6.90
C GLY A 235 17.14 -14.18 5.87
N PHE A 236 15.98 -13.54 5.68
CA PHE A 236 14.94 -14.05 4.80
C PHE A 236 15.40 -14.15 3.33
N TRP A 237 16.32 -13.29 2.88
CA TRP A 237 16.87 -13.29 1.52
C TRP A 237 17.73 -14.52 1.18
N GLU A 238 18.05 -15.36 2.16
CA GLU A 238 18.78 -16.62 1.99
C GLU A 238 17.86 -17.81 1.66
N VAL A 239 16.54 -17.58 1.58
CA VAL A 239 15.54 -18.61 1.26
C VAL A 239 15.89 -19.38 -0.02
N ARG A 240 15.77 -20.70 0.01
CA ARG A 240 16.13 -21.58 -1.12
C ARG A 240 15.02 -21.75 -2.15
N ALA A 241 14.04 -20.84 -2.16
CA ALA A 241 12.94 -20.83 -3.11
C ALA A 241 13.46 -20.60 -4.54
N ALA A 242 13.34 -21.58 -5.42
CA ALA A 242 13.87 -21.51 -6.79
C ALA A 242 13.39 -20.27 -7.55
N THR A 243 12.11 -19.93 -7.44
CA THR A 243 11.49 -18.75 -8.06
C THR A 243 12.11 -17.44 -7.57
N TYR A 244 12.28 -17.29 -6.26
CA TYR A 244 12.94 -16.11 -5.67
C TYR A 244 14.41 -16.02 -6.11
N GLN A 245 15.12 -17.14 -6.06
CA GLN A 245 16.54 -17.21 -6.45
C GLN A 245 16.77 -16.93 -7.94
N LEU A 246 15.83 -17.30 -8.80
CA LEU A 246 15.85 -16.98 -10.23
C LEU A 246 15.51 -15.52 -10.52
N LEU A 247 14.60 -14.91 -9.75
CA LEU A 247 14.13 -13.56 -9.99
C LEU A 247 15.02 -12.48 -9.37
N ARG A 248 15.54 -12.71 -8.15
CA ARG A 248 16.34 -11.71 -7.43
C ARG A 248 17.50 -11.11 -8.24
N PRO A 249 18.25 -11.85 -9.08
CA PRO A 249 19.38 -11.27 -9.82
C PRO A 249 18.93 -10.32 -10.93
N LEU A 250 17.68 -10.44 -11.41
CA LEU A 250 17.09 -9.57 -12.42
C LEU A 250 16.61 -8.23 -11.84
N LEU A 251 16.60 -8.10 -10.52
CA LEU A 251 16.08 -6.96 -9.80
C LEU A 251 17.23 -6.04 -9.32
N PRO A 252 17.03 -4.71 -9.37
CA PRO A 252 18.02 -3.74 -8.92
C PRO A 252 18.31 -3.83 -7.42
N ASP A 253 19.57 -3.64 -7.06
CA ASP A 253 20.04 -3.58 -5.68
C ASP A 253 20.18 -2.14 -5.21
N TYR A 254 19.14 -1.60 -4.58
CA TYR A 254 19.13 -0.20 -4.15
C TYR A 254 20.08 0.11 -2.97
N ARG A 255 20.90 -0.85 -2.51
CA ARG A 255 21.98 -0.60 -1.54
C ARG A 255 23.33 -0.31 -2.20
N GLU A 256 23.54 -0.82 -3.41
CA GLU A 256 24.80 -0.74 -4.13
C GLU A 256 24.60 -0.04 -5.48
N ASP A 257 24.86 -0.73 -6.60
CA ASP A 257 24.67 -0.20 -7.96
C ASP A 257 23.27 -0.56 -8.50
N PHE A 258 22.36 0.42 -8.45
CA PHE A 258 20.98 0.25 -8.90
C PHE A 258 20.60 1.04 -10.14
N LEU A 259 21.41 1.99 -10.61
CA LEU A 259 20.91 3.01 -11.55
C LEU A 259 20.41 2.39 -12.86
N LEU A 260 21.23 1.53 -13.48
CA LEU A 260 20.86 0.87 -14.74
C LEU A 260 19.64 -0.04 -14.56
N GLY A 261 19.63 -0.85 -13.50
CA GLY A 261 18.50 -1.74 -13.19
C GLY A 261 17.22 -0.97 -12.87
N HIS A 262 17.33 0.16 -12.17
CA HIS A 262 16.21 1.05 -11.87
C HIS A 262 15.62 1.64 -13.15
N LEU A 263 16.45 2.16 -14.06
CA LEU A 263 15.99 2.70 -15.34
C LEU A 263 15.34 1.62 -16.21
N ALA A 264 15.92 0.41 -16.26
CA ALA A 264 15.35 -0.71 -17.00
C ALA A 264 13.95 -1.08 -16.45
N TRP A 265 13.81 -1.22 -15.14
CA TRP A 265 12.53 -1.55 -14.51
C TRP A 265 11.53 -0.40 -14.56
N LEU A 266 11.97 0.86 -14.55
CA LEU A 266 11.11 1.99 -14.83
C LEU A 266 10.51 1.88 -16.23
N GLY A 267 11.31 1.46 -17.22
CA GLY A 267 10.84 1.14 -18.57
C GLY A 267 9.80 0.02 -18.59
N VAL A 268 10.05 -1.09 -17.90
CA VAL A 268 9.09 -2.21 -17.78
C VAL A 268 7.77 -1.75 -17.15
N VAL A 269 7.85 -1.02 -16.02
CA VAL A 269 6.67 -0.47 -15.33
C VAL A 269 5.89 0.48 -16.24
N ALA A 270 6.58 1.33 -17.01
CA ALA A 270 5.95 2.23 -17.97
C ALA A 270 5.24 1.45 -19.08
N VAL A 271 5.85 0.41 -19.64
CA VAL A 271 5.23 -0.45 -20.66
C VAL A 271 3.97 -1.12 -20.09
N LEU A 272 4.05 -1.72 -18.89
CA LEU A 272 2.91 -2.35 -18.22
C LEU A 272 1.77 -1.34 -17.99
N ALA A 273 2.09 -0.14 -17.52
CA ALA A 273 1.13 0.93 -17.33
C ALA A 273 0.47 1.35 -18.66
N VAL A 274 1.25 1.52 -19.74
CA VAL A 274 0.71 1.86 -21.08
C VAL A 274 -0.22 0.77 -21.59
N LEU A 275 0.13 -0.51 -21.43
CA LEU A 275 -0.71 -1.64 -21.83
C LEU A 275 -2.04 -1.65 -21.06
N GLY A 276 -1.99 -1.51 -19.72
CA GLY A 276 -3.17 -1.43 -18.89
C GLY A 276 -4.08 -0.25 -19.24
N TRP A 277 -3.49 0.93 -19.43
CA TRP A 277 -4.24 2.13 -19.80
C TRP A 277 -4.88 2.04 -21.18
N ARG A 278 -4.18 1.50 -22.19
CA ARG A 278 -4.73 1.25 -23.53
C ARG A 278 -5.92 0.30 -23.43
N ALA A 279 -5.79 -0.80 -22.69
CA ALA A 279 -6.90 -1.73 -22.45
C ALA A 279 -8.10 -1.06 -21.76
N GLY A 280 -7.86 -0.06 -20.90
CA GLY A 280 -8.92 0.72 -20.26
C GLY A 280 -9.65 1.68 -21.20
N ARG A 281 -8.94 2.22 -22.20
CA ARG A 281 -9.47 3.18 -23.19
C ARG A 281 -10.20 2.56 -24.36
N VAL A 282 -9.89 1.31 -24.72
CA VAL A 282 -10.67 0.59 -25.73
C VAL A 282 -12.08 0.43 -25.18
N ARG A 283 -13.02 1.23 -25.70
CA ARG A 283 -14.45 1.09 -25.42
C ARG A 283 -14.82 -0.34 -25.80
N GLY A 284 -15.37 -1.09 -24.86
CA GLY A 284 -15.98 -2.38 -25.18
C GLY A 284 -17.00 -2.12 -26.27
N ARG A 285 -16.87 -2.83 -27.39
CA ARG A 285 -18.02 -3.13 -28.24
C ARG A 285 -19.03 -3.91 -27.41
#